data_AF-A0A6S6SFS4-F1
#
_entry.id   AF-A0A6S6SFS4-F1
#
_cell.length_a   1.000
_cell.length_b   1.000
_cell.length_c   1.000
_cell.angle_alpha   90.00
_cell.angle_beta   90.00
_cell.angle_gamma   90.00
#
_symmetry.space_group_name_H-M   'P 1'
#
loop_
_entity.id
_entity.type
_entity.pdbx_description
1 polymer ?
#
loop_
_entity_poly.entity_id
_entity_poly.type
_entity_poly.pdbx_seq_one_letter_code
_entity_poly.pdbx_strand_id
1 'polypeptide(L)'
;MNLELSHDTLAKAIYDKASREDKMLVKKQNFVNRRYKYYLASNVLLDGKDLDRVMPHLNKLNLDREVLFFVRRSQNYTQRRQWAIVGAVLIVSLTLLMFGIQAGVTFYDLQVNISNKKAISLALKEAQEKRALAENKAQRLLDGTDANSPEDLQNINVVKQLIIKYDTLGKEQTDITKQRDLAQSATLSNLAATALAQNDKTYALQLASKAWELNPENKQSLEILEKINQQEAIAFADFSSNKQAALVEKSQRTTGKLKEQDLEAIFSKENEVVQNHALGIQRSISSSKGSPRTPSAAMATPSLYNTIQQNEDVKPILEAVKESLEPEKLDRKTNCFLAQKDVDKWLPVKEKKIWSLFVKYASDGKLYVQIVWNKKQDNKPLPQLSQLRFSSAEQVRVVRLIKQPDTKGRSIYMVVLNKADDDWLKDTRIIGFSFAIDELDLSKYEAFEKEFYLEDEVQNKLITMGKCLL
;
A
#
# COMPACT_ATOMS: atom_id res chain seq x y z
N MET A 1 66.37 -29.15 -66.51
CA MET A 1 66.84 -27.82 -66.11
C MET A 1 65.75 -27.00 -65.37
N ASN A 2 64.92 -27.66 -64.54
CA ASN A 2 63.81 -27.01 -63.80
C ASN A 2 63.98 -27.07 -62.26
N LEU A 3 65.06 -27.69 -61.77
CA LEU A 3 65.33 -27.85 -60.33
C LEU A 3 66.06 -26.65 -59.72
N GLU A 4 66.73 -25.80 -60.50
CA GLU A 4 67.48 -24.65 -59.97
C GLU A 4 66.59 -23.41 -59.75
N LEU A 5 65.49 -23.27 -60.49
CA LEU A 5 64.54 -22.14 -60.35
C LEU A 5 63.65 -22.24 -59.09
N SER A 6 63.41 -23.44 -58.57
CA SER A 6 62.59 -23.62 -57.35
C SER A 6 63.34 -23.21 -56.07
N HIS A 7 64.65 -23.41 -56.02
CA HIS A 7 65.49 -23.02 -54.88
C HIS A 7 65.62 -21.49 -54.74
N ASP A 8 65.76 -20.77 -55.85
CA ASP A 8 65.80 -19.29 -55.83
C ASP A 8 64.48 -18.68 -55.38
N THR A 9 63.35 -19.28 -55.77
CA THR A 9 62.02 -18.80 -55.37
C THR A 9 61.81 -18.99 -53.86
N LEU A 10 62.28 -20.11 -53.29
CA LEU A 10 62.22 -20.38 -51.86
C LEU A 10 63.13 -19.44 -51.06
N ALA A 11 64.38 -19.23 -51.52
CA ALA A 11 65.32 -18.31 -50.87
C ALA A 11 64.77 -16.88 -50.84
N LYS A 12 64.18 -16.40 -51.95
CA LYS A 12 63.50 -15.11 -52.02
C LYS A 12 62.32 -15.02 -51.05
N ALA A 13 61.48 -16.05 -50.98
CA ALA A 13 60.34 -16.07 -50.05
C ALA A 13 60.78 -16.04 -48.58
N ILE A 14 61.86 -16.75 -48.23
CA ILE A 14 62.46 -16.73 -46.89
C ILE A 14 63.03 -15.34 -46.58
N TYR A 15 63.78 -14.75 -47.52
CA TYR A 15 64.34 -13.40 -47.36
C TYR A 15 63.24 -12.34 -47.21
N ASP A 16 62.20 -12.40 -48.03
CA ASP A 16 61.06 -11.48 -47.95
C ASP A 16 60.30 -11.63 -46.63
N LYS A 17 60.14 -12.86 -46.13
CA LYS A 17 59.51 -13.12 -44.84
C LYS A 17 60.34 -12.56 -43.69
N ALA A 18 61.65 -12.84 -43.67
CA ALA A 18 62.58 -12.29 -42.67
C ALA A 18 62.56 -10.75 -42.70
N SER A 19 62.64 -10.15 -43.89
CA SER A 19 62.58 -8.70 -44.07
C SER A 19 61.26 -8.09 -43.57
N ARG A 20 60.13 -8.77 -43.78
CA ARG A 20 58.82 -8.33 -43.27
C ARG A 20 58.76 -8.38 -41.74
N GLU A 21 59.28 -9.43 -41.13
CA GLU A 21 59.33 -9.58 -39.68
C GLU A 21 60.21 -8.49 -39.04
N ASP A 22 61.40 -8.24 -39.59
CA ASP A 22 62.30 -7.19 -39.11
C ASP A 22 61.68 -5.79 -39.23
N LYS A 23 61.09 -5.48 -40.39
CA LYS A 23 60.35 -4.21 -40.59
C LYS A 23 59.19 -4.08 -39.60
N MET A 24 58.53 -5.17 -39.24
CA MET A 24 57.47 -5.16 -38.23
C MET A 24 58.03 -4.89 -36.83
N LEU A 25 59.14 -5.53 -36.44
CA LEU A 25 59.80 -5.32 -35.14
C LEU A 25 60.27 -3.86 -34.98
N VAL A 26 60.92 -3.29 -36.00
CA VAL A 26 61.34 -1.88 -35.98
C VAL A 26 60.14 -0.94 -35.83
N LYS A 27 59.03 -1.21 -36.53
CA LYS A 27 57.79 -0.43 -36.38
C LYS A 27 57.23 -0.52 -34.95
N LYS A 28 57.24 -1.71 -34.33
CA LYS A 28 56.78 -1.91 -32.94
C LYS A 28 57.70 -1.23 -31.94
N GLN A 29 59.03 -1.30 -32.13
CA GLN A 29 60.00 -0.60 -31.30
C GLN A 29 59.79 0.92 -31.35
N ASN A 30 59.66 1.48 -32.56
CA ASN A 30 59.39 2.91 -32.75
C ASN A 30 58.05 3.34 -32.14
N PHE A 31 57.03 2.48 -32.21
CA PHE A 31 55.74 2.72 -31.58
C PHE A 31 55.87 2.81 -30.05
N VAL A 32 56.54 1.85 -29.41
CA VAL A 32 56.76 1.84 -27.95
C VAL A 32 57.56 3.08 -27.52
N ASN A 33 58.65 3.41 -28.24
CA ASN A 33 59.47 4.57 -27.93
C ASN A 33 58.68 5.89 -28.07
N ARG A 34 57.81 6.00 -29.07
CA ARG A 34 56.93 7.17 -29.23
C ARG A 34 55.93 7.29 -28.08
N ARG A 35 55.33 6.17 -27.67
CA ARG A 35 54.41 6.14 -26.51
C ARG A 35 55.14 6.44 -25.20
N TYR A 36 56.38 6.00 -25.04
CA TYR A 36 57.19 6.34 -23.88
C TYR A 36 57.50 7.84 -23.81
N LYS A 37 57.90 8.47 -24.92
CA LYS A 37 58.06 9.93 -24.99
C LYS A 37 56.76 10.66 -24.63
N TYR A 38 55.63 10.15 -25.10
CA TYR A 38 54.32 10.70 -24.75
C TYR A 38 54.00 10.54 -23.26
N TYR A 39 54.34 9.39 -22.66
CA TYR A 39 54.22 9.16 -21.23
C TYR A 39 55.06 10.14 -20.41
N LEU A 40 56.30 10.43 -20.82
CA LEU A 40 57.11 11.43 -20.13
C LEU A 40 56.47 12.82 -20.13
N ALA A 41 55.79 13.19 -21.22
CA ALA A 41 55.12 14.48 -21.34
C ALA A 41 53.76 14.55 -20.61
N SER A 42 53.02 13.44 -20.54
CA SER A 42 51.60 13.44 -20.15
C SER A 42 51.25 12.52 -18.99
N ASN A 43 52.18 11.69 -18.52
CA ASN A 43 51.96 10.60 -17.58
C ASN A 43 50.89 9.58 -18.01
N VAL A 44 50.58 9.49 -19.31
CA VAL A 44 49.60 8.52 -19.84
C VAL A 44 50.27 7.17 -20.14
N LEU A 45 49.80 6.11 -19.48
CA LEU A 45 50.24 4.72 -19.69
C LEU A 45 49.66 4.11 -20.97
N LEU A 46 50.22 2.98 -21.41
CA LEU A 46 49.66 2.22 -22.55
C LEU A 46 48.26 1.68 -22.20
N ASP A 47 47.34 1.76 -23.16
CA ASP A 47 46.03 1.12 -23.04
C ASP A 47 46.12 -0.40 -23.31
N GLY A 48 45.00 -1.10 -23.13
CA GLY A 48 44.96 -2.56 -23.40
C GLY A 48 45.30 -2.91 -24.85
N LYS A 49 44.82 -2.13 -25.82
CA LYS A 49 45.03 -2.40 -27.26
C LYS A 49 46.49 -2.20 -27.67
N ASP A 50 47.12 -1.20 -27.10
CA ASP A 50 48.54 -0.88 -27.29
C ASP A 50 49.41 -1.99 -26.68
N LEU A 51 49.05 -2.49 -25.49
CA LEU A 51 49.71 -3.64 -24.87
C LEU A 51 49.55 -4.91 -25.71
N ASP A 52 48.34 -5.22 -26.20
CA ASP A 52 48.07 -6.40 -27.03
C ASP A 52 48.89 -6.40 -28.32
N ARG A 53 49.14 -5.22 -28.91
CA ARG A 53 49.95 -5.06 -30.12
C ARG A 53 51.43 -5.37 -29.89
N VAL A 54 51.94 -5.05 -28.71
CA VAL A 54 53.38 -5.07 -28.36
C VAL A 54 53.77 -6.35 -27.63
N MET A 55 52.93 -6.83 -26.71
CA MET A 55 53.20 -7.97 -25.81
C MET A 55 53.77 -9.21 -26.53
N PRO A 56 53.21 -9.68 -27.66
CA PRO A 56 53.68 -10.91 -28.30
C PRO A 56 55.12 -10.84 -28.82
N HIS A 57 55.68 -9.64 -28.98
CA HIS A 57 57.03 -9.45 -29.53
C HIS A 57 57.98 -8.75 -28.54
N LEU A 58 57.55 -8.49 -27.30
CA LEU A 58 58.32 -7.69 -26.35
C LEU A 58 59.75 -8.22 -26.16
N ASN A 59 59.91 -9.54 -26.09
CA ASN A 59 61.20 -10.21 -25.91
C ASN A 59 62.14 -10.11 -27.12
N LYS A 60 61.62 -9.72 -28.30
CA LYS A 60 62.38 -9.54 -29.54
C LYS A 60 62.75 -8.08 -29.80
N LEU A 61 62.23 -7.13 -29.03
CA LEU A 61 62.50 -5.71 -29.20
C LEU A 61 63.71 -5.31 -28.34
N ASN A 62 64.68 -4.64 -28.95
CA ASN A 62 65.82 -4.07 -28.23
C ASN A 62 65.41 -2.73 -27.59
N LEU A 63 64.76 -2.81 -26.42
CA LEU A 63 64.24 -1.66 -25.67
C LEU A 63 65.14 -1.35 -24.47
N ASP A 64 65.31 -0.06 -24.20
CA ASP A 64 66.02 0.39 -23.01
C ASP A 64 65.26 0.00 -21.72
N ARG A 65 65.99 -0.11 -20.61
CA ARG A 65 65.48 -0.58 -19.31
C ARG A 65 64.33 0.29 -18.80
N GLU A 66 64.41 1.60 -19.02
CA GLU A 66 63.34 2.55 -18.63
C GLU A 66 62.05 2.31 -19.42
N VAL A 67 62.18 2.00 -20.70
CA VAL A 67 61.05 1.70 -21.59
C VAL A 67 60.42 0.36 -21.21
N LEU A 68 61.21 -0.65 -20.87
CA LEU A 68 60.71 -1.92 -20.33
C LEU A 68 59.95 -1.73 -19.02
N PHE A 69 60.46 -0.87 -18.13
CA PHE A 69 59.77 -0.53 -16.88
C PHE A 69 58.42 0.16 -17.14
N PHE A 70 58.36 1.08 -18.12
CA PHE A 70 57.13 1.72 -18.56
C PHE A 70 56.09 0.72 -19.09
N VAL A 71 56.50 -0.25 -19.92
CA VAL A 71 55.60 -1.29 -20.44
C VAL A 71 55.06 -2.16 -19.30
N ARG A 72 55.93 -2.59 -18.37
CA ARG A 72 55.52 -3.39 -17.21
C ARG A 72 54.56 -2.64 -16.28
N ARG A 73 54.82 -1.34 -16.05
CA ARG A 73 53.94 -0.48 -15.26
C ARG A 73 52.56 -0.35 -15.92
N SER A 74 52.53 -0.17 -17.24
CA SER A 74 51.27 -0.11 -18.01
C SER A 74 50.49 -1.41 -17.93
N GLN A 75 51.18 -2.57 -18.03
CA GLN A 75 50.57 -3.90 -17.89
C GLN A 75 49.93 -4.11 -16.51
N ASN A 76 50.63 -3.76 -15.43
CA ASN A 76 50.09 -3.88 -14.08
C ASN A 76 48.86 -2.97 -13.88
N TYR A 77 48.88 -1.77 -14.48
CA TYR A 77 47.76 -0.84 -14.41
C TYR A 77 46.52 -1.37 -15.13
N THR A 78 46.67 -1.89 -16.36
CA THR A 78 45.55 -2.45 -17.13
C THR A 78 45.00 -3.71 -16.48
N GLN A 79 45.85 -4.59 -15.95
CA GLN A 79 45.39 -5.76 -15.19
C GLN A 79 44.58 -5.35 -13.95
N ARG A 80 45.10 -4.45 -13.10
CA ARG A 80 44.35 -3.99 -11.92
C ARG A 80 43.00 -3.37 -12.28
N ARG A 81 42.95 -2.60 -13.36
CA ARG A 81 41.70 -2.01 -13.86
C ARG A 81 40.72 -3.09 -14.34
N GLN A 82 41.18 -4.10 -15.05
CA GLN A 82 40.33 -5.23 -15.48
C GLN A 82 39.78 -6.00 -14.27
N TRP A 83 40.62 -6.34 -13.29
CA TRP A 83 40.18 -6.99 -12.05
C TRP A 83 39.18 -6.13 -11.27
N ALA A 84 39.37 -4.82 -11.20
CA ALA A 84 38.43 -3.90 -10.56
C ALA A 84 37.06 -3.88 -11.28
N ILE A 85 37.05 -3.86 -12.62
CA ILE A 85 35.80 -3.91 -13.40
C ILE A 85 35.09 -5.24 -13.19
N VAL A 86 35.80 -6.37 -13.27
CA VAL A 86 35.22 -7.70 -13.03
C VAL A 86 34.66 -7.81 -11.61
N GLY A 87 35.41 -7.32 -10.60
CA GLY A 87 34.94 -7.27 -9.22
C GLY A 87 33.68 -6.43 -9.05
N ALA A 88 33.63 -5.25 -9.68
CA ALA A 88 32.44 -4.37 -9.64
C ALA A 88 31.22 -5.05 -10.27
N VAL A 89 31.36 -5.70 -11.42
CA VAL A 89 30.27 -6.44 -12.07
C VAL A 89 29.77 -7.59 -11.20
N LEU A 90 30.67 -8.31 -10.54
CA LEU A 90 30.30 -9.41 -9.63
C LEU A 90 29.51 -8.89 -8.41
N ILE A 91 29.94 -7.78 -7.80
CA ILE A 91 29.25 -7.15 -6.67
C ILE A 91 27.84 -6.66 -7.08
N VAL A 92 27.70 -6.03 -8.26
CA VAL A 92 26.40 -5.60 -8.78
C VAL A 92 25.48 -6.78 -9.06
N SER A 93 26.01 -7.87 -9.63
CA SER A 93 25.24 -9.10 -9.86
C SER A 93 24.75 -9.73 -8.55
N LEU A 94 25.62 -9.81 -7.55
CA LEU A 94 25.29 -10.38 -6.23
C LEU A 94 24.22 -9.55 -5.49
N THR A 95 24.33 -8.22 -5.56
CA THR A 95 23.35 -7.31 -4.94
C THR A 95 21.98 -7.40 -5.60
N LEU A 96 21.91 -7.50 -6.93
CA LEU A 96 20.66 -7.73 -7.65
C LEU A 96 20.02 -9.08 -7.29
N LEU A 97 20.84 -10.13 -7.13
CA LEU A 97 20.36 -11.46 -6.73
C LEU A 97 19.76 -11.42 -5.31
N MET A 98 20.45 -10.80 -4.35
CA MET A 98 19.93 -10.60 -2.99
C MET A 98 18.62 -9.82 -2.98
N PHE A 99 18.51 -8.76 -3.80
CA PHE A 99 17.28 -7.99 -3.92
C PHE A 99 16.13 -8.82 -4.52
N GLY A 100 16.41 -9.68 -5.50
CA GLY A 100 15.44 -10.60 -6.07
C GLY A 100 14.89 -11.60 -5.06
N ILE A 101 15.75 -12.15 -4.18
CA ILE A 101 15.32 -13.05 -3.10
C ILE A 101 14.42 -12.32 -2.10
N GLN A 102 14.80 -11.13 -1.65
CA GLN A 102 14.01 -10.33 -0.70
C GLN A 102 12.64 -9.93 -1.28
N ALA A 103 12.61 -9.52 -2.55
CA ALA A 103 11.36 -9.23 -3.24
C ALA A 103 10.46 -10.47 -3.38
N GLY A 104 11.04 -11.66 -3.61
CA GLY A 104 10.30 -12.91 -3.69
C GLY A 104 9.59 -13.29 -2.39
N VAL A 105 10.29 -13.20 -1.26
CA VAL A 105 9.71 -13.52 0.07
C VAL A 105 8.55 -12.57 0.41
N THR A 106 8.77 -11.26 0.27
CA THR A 106 7.75 -10.24 0.57
C THR A 106 6.51 -10.38 -0.31
N PHE A 107 6.66 -10.80 -1.58
CA PHE A 107 5.53 -11.02 -2.47
C PHE A 107 4.70 -12.24 -2.08
N TYR A 108 5.35 -13.30 -1.58
CA TYR A 108 4.67 -14.52 -1.12
C TYR A 108 3.80 -14.23 0.11
N ASP A 109 4.34 -13.53 1.11
CA ASP A 109 3.59 -13.17 2.32
C ASP A 109 2.39 -12.27 2.03
N LEU A 110 2.56 -11.33 1.10
CA LEU A 110 1.48 -10.45 0.66
C LEU A 110 0.33 -11.27 0.04
N GLN A 111 0.65 -12.28 -0.77
CA GLN A 111 -0.34 -13.12 -1.43
C GLN A 111 -1.12 -13.99 -0.42
N VAL A 112 -0.44 -14.52 0.60
CA VAL A 112 -1.07 -15.27 1.70
C VAL A 112 -2.01 -14.36 2.50
N ASN A 113 -1.58 -13.15 2.83
CA ASN A 113 -2.40 -12.18 3.55
C ASN A 113 -3.63 -11.72 2.75
N ILE A 114 -3.49 -11.50 1.44
CA ILE A 114 -4.63 -11.17 0.57
C ILE A 114 -5.63 -12.33 0.51
N SER A 115 -5.14 -13.57 0.42
CA SER A 115 -6.01 -14.76 0.37
C SER A 115 -6.77 -14.97 1.69
N ASN A 116 -6.10 -14.79 2.83
CA ASN A 116 -6.74 -14.85 4.14
C ASN A 116 -7.77 -13.73 4.34
N LYS A 117 -7.46 -12.50 3.94
CA LYS A 117 -8.42 -11.38 3.99
C LYS A 117 -9.65 -11.65 3.13
N LYS A 118 -9.47 -12.21 1.92
CA LYS A 118 -10.57 -12.62 1.04
C LYS A 118 -11.42 -13.72 1.69
N ALA A 119 -10.81 -14.77 2.24
CA ALA A 119 -11.53 -15.86 2.90
C ALA A 119 -12.37 -15.37 4.10
N ILE A 120 -11.79 -14.49 4.94
CA ILE A 120 -12.50 -13.89 6.07
C ILE A 120 -13.66 -12.99 5.58
N SER A 121 -13.42 -12.16 4.57
CA SER A 121 -14.47 -11.29 4.01
C SER A 121 -15.62 -12.08 3.39
N LEU A 122 -15.32 -13.21 2.74
CA LEU A 122 -16.32 -14.08 2.12
C LEU A 122 -17.12 -14.83 3.19
N ALA A 123 -16.44 -15.38 4.22
CA ALA A 123 -17.10 -16.00 5.36
C ALA A 123 -18.03 -15.01 6.11
N LEU A 124 -17.60 -13.75 6.24
CA LEU A 124 -18.41 -12.70 6.86
C LEU A 124 -19.62 -12.34 6.00
N LYS A 125 -19.46 -12.25 4.68
CA LYS A 125 -20.55 -12.00 3.74
C LYS A 125 -21.57 -13.14 3.74
N GLU A 126 -21.12 -14.40 3.71
CA GLU A 126 -22.01 -15.56 3.81
C GLU A 126 -22.77 -15.60 5.15
N ALA A 127 -22.11 -15.25 6.25
CA ALA A 127 -22.77 -15.15 7.56
C ALA A 127 -23.84 -14.06 7.58
N GLN A 128 -23.57 -12.90 6.96
CA GLN A 128 -24.55 -11.82 6.82
C GLN A 128 -25.72 -12.18 5.92
N GLU A 129 -25.48 -12.86 4.79
CA GLU A 129 -26.55 -13.33 3.90
C GLU A 129 -27.45 -14.37 4.58
N LYS A 130 -26.86 -15.32 5.32
CA LYS A 130 -27.61 -16.31 6.11
C LYS A 130 -28.44 -15.64 7.21
N ARG A 131 -27.90 -14.61 7.85
CA ARG A 131 -28.63 -13.79 8.83
C ARG A 131 -29.82 -13.08 8.18
N ALA A 132 -29.60 -12.38 7.07
CA ALA A 132 -30.67 -11.66 6.36
C ALA A 132 -31.77 -12.60 5.86
N LEU A 133 -31.42 -13.82 5.44
CA LEU A 133 -32.39 -14.83 5.04
C LEU A 133 -33.21 -15.34 6.24
N ALA A 134 -32.54 -15.59 7.38
CA ALA A 134 -33.22 -15.99 8.62
C ALA A 134 -34.15 -14.89 9.15
N GLU A 135 -33.72 -13.63 9.11
CA GLU A 135 -34.53 -12.46 9.50
C GLU A 135 -35.74 -12.27 8.57
N ASN A 136 -35.55 -12.32 7.25
CA ASN A 136 -36.67 -12.26 6.29
C ASN A 136 -37.67 -13.40 6.50
N LYS A 137 -37.19 -14.63 6.76
CA LYS A 137 -38.06 -15.77 7.05
C LYS A 137 -38.81 -15.58 8.37
N ALA A 138 -38.14 -15.05 9.40
CA ALA A 138 -38.78 -14.72 10.67
C ALA A 138 -39.90 -13.69 10.48
N GLN A 139 -39.63 -12.66 9.69
CA GLN A 139 -40.57 -11.57 9.44
C GLN A 139 -41.80 -12.06 8.67
N ARG A 140 -41.63 -12.85 7.60
CA ARG A 140 -42.76 -13.49 6.89
C ARG A 140 -43.63 -14.37 7.78
N LEU A 141 -43.02 -15.09 8.73
CA LEU A 141 -43.75 -15.89 9.71
C LEU A 141 -44.50 -15.02 10.73
N LEU A 142 -43.93 -13.88 11.14
CA LEU A 142 -44.59 -12.93 12.04
C LEU A 142 -45.75 -12.19 11.38
N ASP A 143 -45.60 -11.85 10.10
CA ASP A 143 -46.60 -11.13 9.30
C ASP A 143 -47.77 -12.04 8.87
N GLY A 144 -47.72 -13.34 9.23
CA GLY A 144 -48.78 -14.31 8.93
C GLY A 144 -48.94 -14.66 7.45
N THR A 145 -48.06 -14.16 6.58
CA THR A 145 -48.19 -14.30 5.12
C THR A 145 -47.92 -15.72 4.62
N ASP A 146 -47.18 -16.52 5.39
CA ASP A 146 -46.82 -17.91 5.06
C ASP A 146 -47.36 -18.94 6.09
N ALA A 147 -48.13 -18.53 7.11
CA ALA A 147 -48.51 -19.36 8.25
C ALA A 147 -49.79 -20.18 8.01
N ASN A 148 -49.74 -21.18 7.14
CA ASN A 148 -50.89 -22.08 6.89
C ASN A 148 -50.68 -23.52 7.38
N SER A 149 -49.49 -23.89 7.90
CA SER A 149 -49.25 -25.24 8.45
C SER A 149 -48.92 -25.21 9.96
N PRO A 150 -49.42 -26.15 10.78
CA PRO A 150 -48.95 -26.38 12.16
C PRO A 150 -47.44 -26.63 12.28
N GLU A 151 -46.79 -27.07 11.20
CA GLU A 151 -45.32 -27.18 11.11
C GLU A 151 -44.62 -25.81 11.12
N ASP A 152 -45.31 -24.74 10.74
CA ASP A 152 -44.75 -23.38 10.68
C ASP A 152 -44.58 -22.76 12.09
N LEU A 153 -45.41 -23.16 13.06
CA LEU A 153 -45.24 -22.79 14.47
C LEU A 153 -44.00 -23.46 15.10
N GLN A 154 -43.66 -24.68 14.68
CA GLN A 154 -42.38 -25.30 15.04
C GLN A 154 -41.22 -24.58 14.33
N ASN A 155 -41.41 -24.13 13.08
CA ASN A 155 -40.42 -23.32 12.37
C ASN A 155 -40.16 -21.97 13.03
N ILE A 156 -41.14 -21.32 13.69
CA ILE A 156 -40.91 -20.06 14.43
C ILE A 156 -39.90 -20.25 15.56
N ASN A 157 -39.98 -21.36 16.31
CA ASN A 157 -39.01 -21.65 17.38
C ASN A 157 -37.63 -21.98 16.81
N VAL A 158 -37.56 -22.70 15.69
CA VAL A 158 -36.29 -22.96 14.97
C VAL A 158 -35.67 -21.66 14.46
N VAL A 159 -36.47 -20.75 13.91
CA VAL A 159 -36.00 -19.45 13.43
C VAL A 159 -35.53 -18.54 14.58
N LYS A 160 -36.23 -18.53 15.72
CA LYS A 160 -35.75 -17.85 16.94
C LYS A 160 -34.42 -18.42 17.43
N GLN A 161 -34.26 -19.75 17.44
CA GLN A 161 -32.99 -20.38 17.80
C GLN A 161 -31.87 -20.04 16.81
N LEU A 162 -32.17 -19.93 15.51
CA LEU A 162 -31.23 -19.47 14.49
C LEU A 162 -30.80 -18.02 14.70
N ILE A 163 -31.74 -17.11 14.98
CA ILE A 163 -31.42 -15.70 15.30
C ILE A 163 -30.54 -15.62 16.55
N ILE A 164 -30.91 -16.34 17.63
CA ILE A 164 -30.12 -16.40 18.86
C ILE A 164 -28.71 -16.96 18.56
N LYS A 165 -28.59 -18.02 17.76
CA LYS A 165 -27.31 -18.62 17.38
C LYS A 165 -26.44 -17.64 16.58
N TYR A 166 -27.04 -16.88 15.66
CA TYR A 166 -26.31 -15.88 14.88
C TYR A 166 -25.92 -14.65 15.70
N ASP A 167 -26.77 -14.21 16.63
CA ASP A 167 -26.42 -13.15 17.58
C ASP A 167 -25.35 -13.62 18.57
N THR A 168 -25.34 -14.88 19.01
CA THR A 168 -24.25 -15.43 19.82
C THR A 168 -22.95 -15.52 19.03
N LEU A 169 -22.99 -15.90 17.74
CA LEU A 169 -21.79 -15.89 16.88
C LEU A 169 -21.27 -14.47 16.65
N GLY A 170 -22.16 -13.49 16.45
CA GLY A 170 -21.80 -12.08 16.39
C GLY A 170 -21.17 -11.59 17.69
N LYS A 171 -21.74 -11.97 18.84
CA LYS A 171 -21.19 -11.66 20.17
C LYS A 171 -19.84 -12.32 20.42
N GLU A 172 -19.68 -13.61 20.13
CA GLU A 172 -18.41 -14.33 20.20
C GLU A 172 -17.34 -13.66 19.33
N GLN A 173 -17.71 -13.21 18.13
CA GLN A 173 -16.78 -12.51 17.24
C GLN A 173 -16.41 -11.11 17.76
N THR A 174 -17.35 -10.37 18.35
CA THR A 174 -17.03 -9.12 19.06
C THR A 174 -16.18 -9.36 20.30
N ASP A 175 -16.39 -10.46 21.03
CA ASP A 175 -15.61 -10.83 22.21
C ASP A 175 -14.20 -11.26 21.83
N ILE A 176 -14.02 -12.00 20.73
CA ILE A 176 -12.69 -12.33 20.18
C ILE A 176 -11.96 -11.06 19.74
N THR A 177 -12.65 -10.13 19.09
CA THR A 177 -12.06 -8.85 18.66
C THR A 177 -11.65 -8.03 19.89
N LYS A 178 -12.52 -7.91 20.88
CA LYS A 178 -12.20 -7.24 22.16
C LYS A 178 -11.03 -7.92 22.86
N GLN A 179 -11.01 -9.24 22.97
CA GLN A 179 -9.90 -9.98 23.58
C GLN A 179 -8.57 -9.77 22.85
N ARG A 180 -8.61 -9.75 21.51
CA ARG A 180 -7.43 -9.43 20.69
C ARG A 180 -6.95 -8.01 20.94
N ASP A 181 -7.86 -7.04 20.90
CA ASP A 181 -7.51 -5.62 21.07
C ASP A 181 -7.00 -5.36 22.52
N LEU A 182 -7.56 -6.04 23.52
CA LEU A 182 -7.05 -6.08 24.90
C LEU A 182 -5.62 -6.63 24.96
N ALA A 183 -5.36 -7.77 24.32
CA ALA A 183 -4.04 -8.40 24.31
C ALA A 183 -2.99 -7.53 23.58
N GLN A 184 -3.35 -7.00 22.41
CA GLN A 184 -2.50 -6.10 21.63
C GLN A 184 -2.20 -4.81 22.41
N SER A 185 -3.23 -4.22 23.03
CA SER A 185 -3.06 -3.05 23.89
C SER A 185 -2.07 -3.31 25.04
N ALA A 186 -2.20 -4.45 25.73
CA ALA A 186 -1.28 -4.83 26.82
C ALA A 186 0.17 -5.05 26.33
N THR A 187 0.36 -5.65 25.15
CA THR A 187 1.71 -5.80 24.57
C THR A 187 2.31 -4.44 24.21
N LEU A 188 1.54 -3.57 23.56
CA LEU A 188 2.00 -2.24 23.17
C LEU A 188 2.33 -1.36 24.39
N SER A 189 1.56 -1.43 25.48
CA SER A 189 1.88 -0.70 26.71
C SER A 189 3.18 -1.21 27.37
N ASN A 190 3.45 -2.51 27.33
CA ASN A 190 4.71 -3.08 27.82
C ASN A 190 5.93 -2.65 26.97
N LEU A 191 5.78 -2.65 25.64
CA LEU A 191 6.82 -2.14 24.74
C LEU A 191 7.05 -0.64 24.94
N ALA A 192 5.98 0.13 25.14
CA ALA A 192 6.07 1.55 25.44
C ALA A 192 6.84 1.81 26.75
N ALA A 193 6.62 0.99 27.79
CA ALA A 193 7.36 1.08 29.05
C ALA A 193 8.86 0.80 28.84
N THR A 194 9.17 -0.18 28.00
CA THR A 194 10.56 -0.54 27.66
C THR A 194 11.25 0.57 26.88
N ALA A 195 10.58 1.12 25.86
CA ALA A 195 11.08 2.25 25.08
C ALA A 195 11.31 3.48 25.96
N LEU A 196 10.39 3.76 26.91
CA LEU A 196 10.54 4.85 27.85
C LEU A 196 11.75 4.65 28.78
N ALA A 197 11.98 3.42 29.26
CA ALA A 197 13.15 3.08 30.07
C ALA A 197 14.47 3.21 29.30
N GLN A 198 14.44 2.98 27.98
CA GLN A 198 15.56 3.22 27.05
C GLN A 198 15.70 4.70 26.64
N ASN A 199 14.88 5.59 27.21
CA ASN A 199 14.84 7.02 26.91
C ASN A 199 14.41 7.35 25.46
N ASP A 200 13.75 6.43 24.75
CA ASP A 200 13.11 6.68 23.45
C ASP A 200 11.65 7.13 23.65
N LYS A 201 11.49 8.41 23.99
CA LYS A 201 10.20 9.00 24.36
C LYS A 201 9.21 9.06 23.19
N THR A 202 9.71 9.33 21.99
CA THR A 202 8.86 9.45 20.78
C THR A 202 8.24 8.10 20.46
N TYR A 203 9.03 7.03 20.51
CA TYR A 203 8.53 5.69 20.23
C TYR A 203 7.61 5.18 21.36
N ALA A 204 7.98 5.44 22.62
CA ALA A 204 7.12 5.14 23.77
C ALA A 204 5.75 5.82 23.67
N LEU A 205 5.72 7.10 23.26
CA LEU A 205 4.49 7.87 23.08
C LEU A 205 3.59 7.28 21.97
N GLN A 206 4.18 6.90 20.84
CA GLN A 206 3.44 6.28 19.73
C GLN A 206 2.82 4.93 20.16
N LEU A 207 3.60 4.07 20.82
CA LEU A 207 3.15 2.77 21.30
C LEU A 207 2.05 2.89 22.37
N ALA A 208 2.22 3.77 23.36
CA ALA A 208 1.22 3.99 24.39
C ALA A 208 -0.06 4.58 23.80
N SER A 209 0.05 5.60 22.93
CA SER A 209 -1.12 6.18 22.26
C SER A 209 -1.92 5.13 21.49
N LYS A 210 -1.26 4.21 20.79
CA LYS A 210 -1.91 3.13 20.06
C LYS A 210 -2.52 2.07 20.99
N ALA A 211 -1.84 1.75 22.08
CA ALA A 211 -2.38 0.87 23.11
C ALA A 211 -3.69 1.43 23.71
N TRP A 212 -3.74 2.75 23.96
CA TRP A 212 -4.94 3.41 24.49
C TRP A 212 -6.07 3.50 23.46
N GLU A 213 -5.75 3.72 22.17
CA GLU A 213 -6.74 3.68 21.08
C GLU A 213 -7.41 2.30 20.96
N LEU A 214 -6.64 1.21 21.13
CA LEU A 214 -7.15 -0.16 21.10
C LEU A 214 -7.94 -0.54 22.36
N ASN A 215 -7.51 -0.07 23.53
CA ASN A 215 -8.22 -0.25 24.79
C ASN A 215 -8.04 0.99 25.69
N PRO A 216 -9.06 1.87 25.75
CA PRO A 216 -9.02 3.07 26.60
C PRO A 216 -8.92 2.78 28.09
N GLU A 217 -9.24 1.55 28.53
CA GLU A 217 -9.15 1.11 29.93
C GLU A 217 -7.75 0.60 30.32
N ASN A 218 -6.78 0.60 29.40
CA ASN A 218 -5.41 0.18 29.70
C ASN A 218 -4.68 1.22 30.57
N LYS A 219 -4.70 0.98 31.88
CA LYS A 219 -4.05 1.81 32.91
C LYS A 219 -2.55 2.03 32.65
N GLN A 220 -1.82 0.99 32.22
CA GLN A 220 -0.38 1.09 31.99
C GLN A 220 -0.06 2.05 30.85
N SER A 221 -0.85 2.03 29.77
CA SER A 221 -0.69 2.99 28.68
C SER A 221 -0.90 4.42 29.17
N LEU A 222 -1.95 4.65 29.95
CA LEU A 222 -2.27 5.96 30.51
C LEU A 222 -1.16 6.47 31.44
N GLU A 223 -0.62 5.61 32.31
CA GLU A 223 0.52 5.95 33.17
C GLU A 223 1.78 6.32 32.37
N ILE A 224 2.05 5.66 31.25
CA ILE A 224 3.19 5.97 30.37
C ILE A 224 2.99 7.33 29.69
N LEU A 225 1.80 7.58 29.16
CA LEU A 225 1.44 8.87 28.57
C LEU A 225 1.58 10.01 29.59
N GLU A 226 1.13 9.77 30.82
CA GLU A 226 1.27 10.73 31.92
C GLU A 226 2.75 10.99 32.26
N LYS A 227 3.56 9.94 32.42
CA LYS A 227 5.01 10.06 32.69
C LYS A 227 5.75 10.83 31.61
N ILE A 228 5.45 10.59 30.34
CA ILE A 228 6.06 11.30 29.21
C ILE A 228 5.72 12.79 29.28
N ASN A 229 4.47 13.13 29.60
CA ASN A 229 4.00 14.51 29.63
C ASN A 229 4.46 15.29 30.87
N GLN A 230 4.57 14.62 32.02
CA GLN A 230 5.17 15.21 33.23
C GLN A 230 6.62 15.64 32.97
N GLN A 231 7.35 14.90 32.14
CA GLN A 231 8.70 15.26 31.72
C GLN A 231 8.75 16.42 30.70
N GLU A 232 7.63 16.72 30.03
CA GLU A 232 7.49 17.85 29.09
C GLU A 232 6.76 19.07 29.70
N ALA A 233 6.55 19.09 31.03
CA ALA A 233 5.89 20.17 31.77
C ALA A 233 4.43 20.44 31.35
N ILE A 234 3.65 19.40 31.10
CA ILE A 234 2.19 19.52 30.92
C ILE A 234 1.53 18.55 31.93
N ALA A 235 0.56 19.03 32.72
CA ALA A 235 -0.14 18.22 33.73
C ALA A 235 -1.28 17.40 33.09
N PHE A 236 -1.12 16.09 32.92
CA PHE A 236 -2.14 15.22 32.29
C PHE A 236 -3.28 14.78 33.23
N ALA A 237 -3.00 14.74 34.54
CA ALA A 237 -3.86 14.11 35.54
C ALA A 237 -5.23 14.79 35.71
N ASP A 238 -5.36 16.06 35.34
CA ASP A 238 -6.59 16.85 35.54
C ASP A 238 -7.51 16.93 34.30
N PHE A 239 -7.18 16.20 33.22
CA PHE A 239 -7.96 16.27 31.99
C PHE A 239 -9.08 15.24 31.93
N SER A 240 -10.29 15.69 31.57
CA SER A 240 -11.40 14.79 31.21
C SER A 240 -11.03 13.89 30.03
N SER A 241 -11.66 12.71 29.91
CA SER A 241 -11.42 11.74 28.82
C SER A 241 -11.38 12.38 27.42
N ASN A 242 -12.25 13.36 27.14
CA ASN A 242 -12.26 14.11 25.88
C ASN A 242 -11.02 14.99 25.67
N LYS A 243 -10.47 15.60 26.74
CA LYS A 243 -9.23 16.38 26.67
C LYS A 243 -8.01 15.47 26.54
N GLN A 244 -8.02 14.29 27.16
CA GLN A 244 -6.99 13.27 26.99
C GLN A 244 -6.94 12.77 25.54
N ALA A 245 -8.09 12.48 24.93
CA ALA A 245 -8.20 12.11 23.51
C ALA A 245 -7.66 13.20 22.58
N ALA A 246 -8.00 14.47 22.83
CA ALA A 246 -7.52 15.60 22.03
C ALA A 246 -5.99 15.79 22.15
N LEU A 247 -5.41 15.48 23.31
CA LEU A 247 -3.97 15.57 23.55
C LEU A 247 -3.22 14.42 22.87
N VAL A 248 -3.78 13.20 22.90
CA VAL A 248 -3.28 12.06 22.11
C VAL A 248 -3.36 12.36 20.62
N GLU A 249 -4.46 12.95 20.15
CA GLU A 249 -4.59 13.35 18.74
C GLU A 249 -3.57 14.42 18.36
N LYS A 250 -3.36 15.43 19.23
CA LYS A 250 -2.35 16.47 19.02
C LYS A 250 -0.93 15.89 19.01
N SER A 251 -0.62 14.96 19.91
CA SER A 251 0.69 14.30 19.96
C SER A 251 0.92 13.48 18.70
N GLN A 252 -0.05 12.68 18.26
CA GLN A 252 -0.01 11.90 17.01
C GLN A 252 0.20 12.76 15.77
N ARG A 253 -0.34 13.99 15.72
CA ARG A 253 -0.07 14.94 14.64
C ARG A 253 1.39 15.44 14.64
N THR A 254 2.02 15.48 15.80
CA THR A 254 3.37 16.02 16.00
C THR A 254 4.44 14.95 15.82
N THR A 255 4.22 13.74 16.36
CA THR A 255 5.18 12.62 16.33
C THR A 255 4.89 11.59 15.23
N GLY A 256 3.77 11.70 14.53
CA GLY A 256 3.30 10.69 13.59
C GLY A 256 2.55 9.54 14.26
N LYS A 257 1.71 8.84 13.49
CA LYS A 257 1.00 7.63 13.92
C LYS A 257 1.84 6.40 13.60
N LEU A 258 1.85 5.44 14.52
CA LEU A 258 2.36 4.09 14.25
C LEU A 258 1.53 3.50 13.10
N LYS A 259 2.18 3.10 11.99
CA LYS A 259 1.45 2.60 10.82
C LYS A 259 1.01 1.16 11.07
N GLU A 260 -0.03 0.71 10.36
CA GLU A 260 -0.50 -0.68 10.43
C GLU A 260 0.61 -1.69 10.10
N GLN A 261 1.52 -1.33 9.19
CA GLN A 261 2.70 -2.14 8.83
C GLN A 261 3.68 -2.32 10.00
N ASP A 262 3.84 -1.29 10.83
CA ASP A 262 4.71 -1.36 12.02
C ASP A 262 4.06 -2.23 13.11
N LEU A 263 2.73 -2.19 13.23
CA LEU A 263 1.97 -3.12 14.09
C LEU A 263 2.09 -4.57 13.62
N GLU A 264 1.94 -4.82 12.31
CA GLU A 264 2.13 -6.16 11.74
C GLU A 264 3.55 -6.68 12.01
N ALA A 265 4.58 -5.83 11.98
CA ALA A 265 5.96 -6.21 12.32
C ALA A 265 6.16 -6.50 13.82
N ILE A 266 5.50 -5.74 14.71
CA ILE A 266 5.54 -5.99 16.16
C ILE A 266 4.87 -7.32 16.51
N PHE A 267 3.77 -7.66 15.85
CA PHE A 267 2.99 -8.88 16.12
C PHE A 267 3.29 -10.03 15.15
N SER A 268 4.31 -9.91 14.31
CA SER A 268 4.66 -10.97 13.36
C SER A 268 5.10 -12.23 14.13
N LYS A 269 4.84 -13.41 13.57
CA LYS A 269 5.31 -14.69 14.14
C LYS A 269 6.83 -14.79 14.22
N GLU A 270 7.53 -13.95 13.45
CA GLU A 270 8.98 -13.85 13.38
C GLU A 270 9.56 -12.93 14.47
N ASN A 271 8.71 -12.17 15.17
CA ASN A 271 9.14 -11.32 16.25
C ASN A 271 9.52 -12.16 17.49
N GLU A 272 10.78 -12.04 17.90
CA GLU A 272 11.38 -12.79 19.02
C GLU A 272 10.59 -12.60 20.33
N VAL A 273 9.98 -11.42 20.54
CA VAL A 273 9.15 -11.13 21.73
C VAL A 273 7.86 -11.96 21.73
N VAL A 274 7.22 -12.12 20.57
CA VAL A 274 6.00 -12.93 20.41
C VAL A 274 6.31 -14.42 20.61
N GLN A 275 7.45 -14.89 20.08
CA GLN A 275 7.92 -16.26 20.28
C GLN A 275 8.21 -16.57 21.74
N ASN A 276 8.91 -15.66 22.43
CA ASN A 276 9.23 -15.81 23.85
C ASN A 276 7.98 -15.76 24.75
N HIS A 277 6.98 -14.96 24.40
CA HIS A 277 5.69 -14.93 25.12
C HIS A 277 4.87 -16.21 24.90
N ALA A 278 4.82 -16.75 23.68
CA ALA A 278 4.17 -18.03 23.39
C ALA A 278 4.82 -19.19 24.17
N LEU A 279 6.15 -19.22 24.24
CA LEU A 279 6.92 -20.17 25.05
C LEU A 279 6.65 -20.00 26.56
N GLY A 280 6.47 -18.76 27.03
CA GLY A 280 6.08 -18.45 28.41
C GLY A 280 4.72 -18.99 28.79
N ILE A 281 3.70 -18.76 27.95
CA ILE A 281 2.34 -19.31 28.13
C ILE A 281 2.40 -20.85 28.16
N GLN A 282 3.12 -21.45 27.22
CA GLN A 282 3.25 -22.91 27.14
C GLN A 282 3.94 -23.50 28.38
N ARG A 283 4.95 -22.81 28.93
CA ARG A 283 5.56 -23.17 30.22
C ARG A 283 4.56 -23.07 31.37
N SER A 284 3.79 -21.99 31.47
CA SER A 284 2.78 -21.85 32.54
C SER A 284 1.65 -22.88 32.48
N ILE A 285 1.24 -23.30 31.27
CA ILE A 285 0.27 -24.38 31.07
C ILE A 285 0.88 -25.73 31.48
N SER A 286 2.16 -25.95 31.17
CA SER A 286 2.86 -27.20 31.54
C SER A 286 3.17 -27.29 33.04
N SER A 287 3.42 -26.17 33.72
CA SER A 287 3.66 -26.12 35.17
C SER A 287 2.38 -26.12 36.01
N SER A 288 1.21 -25.91 35.41
CA SER A 288 -0.11 -25.96 36.08
C SER A 288 -0.72 -27.36 36.16
N LYS A 289 0.00 -28.43 35.77
CA LYS A 289 -0.45 -29.83 35.98
C LYS A 289 -0.32 -30.25 37.46
N GLY A 290 -1.08 -29.61 38.33
CA GLY A 290 -1.39 -30.10 39.67
C GLY A 290 -2.61 -31.02 39.61
N SER A 291 -2.45 -32.21 40.21
CA SER A 291 -3.38 -33.32 40.47
C SER A 291 -4.82 -33.26 39.89
N PRO A 292 -5.28 -34.31 39.17
CA PRO A 292 -6.62 -34.35 38.58
C PRO A 292 -7.68 -34.36 39.69
N ARG A 293 -8.38 -33.23 39.86
CA ARG A 293 -9.63 -33.18 40.62
C ARG A 293 -10.71 -33.86 39.78
N THR A 294 -11.23 -34.96 40.31
CA THR A 294 -12.34 -35.73 39.77
C THR A 294 -13.52 -34.79 39.44
N PRO A 295 -14.14 -34.89 38.25
CA PRO A 295 -15.25 -34.02 37.88
C PRO A 295 -16.46 -34.34 38.77
N SER A 296 -16.82 -33.38 39.63
CA SER A 296 -18.12 -33.34 40.29
C SER A 296 -19.21 -33.20 39.24
N ALA A 297 -20.30 -33.93 39.43
CA ALA A 297 -21.41 -34.07 38.51
C ALA A 297 -21.86 -32.73 37.89
N ALA A 298 -22.02 -32.74 36.57
CA ALA A 298 -22.59 -31.64 35.81
C ALA A 298 -23.97 -31.27 36.40
N MET A 299 -24.06 -30.07 36.98
CA MET A 299 -25.36 -29.45 37.25
C MET A 299 -26.03 -29.18 35.90
N ALA A 300 -27.17 -29.82 35.68
CA ALA A 300 -28.06 -29.49 34.58
C ALA A 300 -28.45 -28.01 34.71
N THR A 301 -28.03 -27.19 33.75
CA THR A 301 -28.54 -25.84 33.59
C THR A 301 -30.05 -25.92 33.31
N PRO A 302 -30.90 -25.27 34.11
CA PRO A 302 -32.31 -25.13 33.76
C PRO A 302 -32.39 -24.40 32.43
N SER A 303 -33.23 -24.86 31.50
CA SER A 303 -33.43 -24.15 30.24
C SER A 303 -33.99 -22.76 30.56
N LEU A 304 -33.18 -21.73 30.29
CA LEU A 304 -33.55 -20.31 30.41
C LEU A 304 -34.89 -20.01 29.70
N TYR A 305 -35.22 -20.82 28.70
CA TYR A 305 -36.48 -20.83 27.96
C TYR A 305 -37.72 -21.04 28.83
N ASN A 306 -37.67 -21.94 29.83
CA ASN A 306 -38.80 -22.19 30.72
C ASN A 306 -38.97 -21.05 31.75
N THR A 307 -37.87 -20.42 32.16
CA THR A 307 -37.87 -19.29 33.09
C THR A 307 -38.40 -18.00 32.45
N ILE A 308 -38.20 -17.80 31.15
CA ILE A 308 -38.69 -16.63 30.40
C ILE A 308 -40.19 -16.76 30.06
N GLN A 309 -40.70 -17.97 29.81
CA GLN A 309 -42.13 -18.17 29.51
C GLN A 309 -43.05 -18.08 30.74
N GLN A 310 -42.55 -18.34 31.95
CA GLN A 310 -43.36 -18.34 33.17
C GLN A 310 -43.43 -16.98 33.86
N ASN A 311 -42.72 -15.97 33.35
CA ASN A 311 -42.61 -14.67 33.99
C ASN A 311 -43.57 -13.68 33.31
N GLU A 312 -44.79 -13.55 33.85
CA GLU A 312 -45.83 -12.66 33.32
C GLU A 312 -45.39 -11.18 33.28
N ASP A 313 -44.38 -10.81 34.08
CA ASP A 313 -43.84 -9.45 34.16
C ASP A 313 -43.08 -9.00 32.90
N VAL A 314 -42.70 -9.92 32.01
CA VAL A 314 -41.91 -9.61 30.79
C VAL A 314 -42.78 -9.34 29.56
N LYS A 315 -44.07 -9.70 29.64
CA LYS A 315 -45.07 -9.51 28.58
C LYS A 315 -45.25 -8.05 28.12
N PRO A 316 -45.39 -7.06 29.02
CA PRO A 316 -45.53 -5.65 28.61
C PRO A 316 -44.25 -5.08 27.99
N ILE A 317 -43.07 -5.59 28.35
CA ILE A 317 -41.79 -5.18 27.75
C ILE A 317 -41.72 -5.70 26.30
N LEU A 318 -42.17 -6.93 26.07
CA LEU A 318 -42.24 -7.49 24.71
C LEU A 318 -43.23 -6.73 23.83
N GLU A 319 -44.35 -6.28 24.40
CA GLU A 319 -45.38 -5.51 23.69
C GLU A 319 -44.90 -4.10 23.34
N ALA A 320 -44.19 -3.42 24.25
CA ALA A 320 -43.57 -2.12 23.98
C ALA A 320 -42.46 -2.19 22.91
N VAL A 321 -41.69 -3.29 22.87
CA VAL A 321 -40.70 -3.53 21.80
C VAL A 321 -41.39 -3.81 20.47
N LYS A 322 -42.53 -4.50 20.48
CA LYS A 322 -43.32 -4.81 19.29
C LYS A 322 -43.97 -3.56 18.68
N GLU A 323 -44.42 -2.63 19.51
CA GLU A 323 -44.97 -1.33 19.08
C GLU A 323 -43.91 -0.38 18.53
N SER A 324 -42.64 -0.51 18.98
CA SER A 324 -41.51 0.26 18.45
C SER A 324 -41.01 -0.21 17.07
N LEU A 325 -41.51 -1.34 16.58
CA LEU A 325 -41.04 -2.04 15.38
C LEU A 325 -42.02 -1.98 14.19
N GLU A 326 -43.15 -1.26 14.28
CA GLU A 326 -43.97 -1.03 13.09
C GLU A 326 -43.29 -0.09 12.08
N PRO A 327 -43.23 -0.46 10.78
CA PRO A 327 -42.41 0.23 9.80
C PRO A 327 -43.11 1.50 9.29
N GLU A 328 -42.71 2.65 9.82
CA GLU A 328 -42.84 3.91 9.08
C GLU A 328 -42.06 3.76 7.77
N LYS A 329 -42.72 4.00 6.62
CA LYS A 329 -42.21 3.84 5.25
C LYS A 329 -40.75 4.31 5.13
N LEU A 330 -39.81 3.36 5.18
CA LEU A 330 -38.39 3.65 5.09
C LEU A 330 -38.03 3.86 3.61
N ASP A 331 -38.27 5.07 3.11
CA ASP A 331 -37.34 5.66 2.16
C ASP A 331 -35.95 5.36 2.70
N ARG A 332 -35.12 4.62 1.94
CA ARG A 332 -33.73 4.37 2.32
C ARG A 332 -33.06 5.74 2.41
N LYS A 333 -33.09 6.36 3.60
CA LYS A 333 -32.45 7.62 3.91
C LYS A 333 -30.99 7.43 3.55
N THR A 334 -30.61 7.98 2.40
CA THR A 334 -29.22 7.98 1.95
C THR A 334 -28.44 8.63 3.08
N ASN A 335 -27.46 7.92 3.65
CA ASN A 335 -26.77 8.39 4.84
C ASN A 335 -25.83 9.56 4.45
N CYS A 336 -26.40 10.77 4.44
CA CYS A 336 -25.69 11.98 4.03
C CYS A 336 -24.55 12.39 4.98
N PHE A 337 -24.46 11.76 6.16
CA PHE A 337 -23.34 11.99 7.08
C PHE A 337 -21.99 11.61 6.45
N LEU A 338 -21.94 10.50 5.70
CA LEU A 338 -20.72 10.08 5.01
C LEU A 338 -20.38 11.02 3.85
N ALA A 339 -21.39 11.49 3.11
CA ALA A 339 -21.21 12.46 2.04
C ALA A 339 -20.65 13.80 2.58
N GLN A 340 -21.16 14.25 3.72
CA GLN A 340 -20.75 15.50 4.36
C GLN A 340 -19.28 15.50 4.78
N LYS A 341 -18.72 14.33 5.16
CA LYS A 341 -17.29 14.19 5.48
C LYS A 341 -16.40 14.41 4.26
N ASP A 342 -16.90 14.15 3.06
CA ASP A 342 -16.15 14.26 1.81
C ASP A 342 -16.46 15.53 1.01
N VAL A 343 -17.42 16.34 1.48
CA VAL A 343 -17.59 17.72 1.04
C VAL A 343 -16.27 18.45 1.19
N ASP A 344 -15.98 19.27 0.19
CA ASP A 344 -14.76 20.04 0.08
C ASP A 344 -13.45 19.26 -0.13
N LYS A 345 -13.50 17.94 -0.29
CA LYS A 345 -12.32 17.14 -0.65
C LYS A 345 -12.22 16.90 -2.15
N TRP A 346 -10.98 16.93 -2.65
CA TRP A 346 -10.68 16.51 -4.01
C TRP A 346 -10.66 14.98 -4.08
N LEU A 347 -11.60 14.41 -4.82
CA LEU A 347 -11.67 12.99 -5.11
C LEU A 347 -10.85 12.69 -6.37
N PRO A 348 -9.86 11.78 -6.31
CA PRO A 348 -9.14 11.35 -7.50
C PRO A 348 -10.08 10.55 -8.39
N VAL A 349 -10.18 10.96 -9.66
CA VAL A 349 -11.01 10.30 -10.67
C VAL A 349 -10.15 9.46 -11.60
N LYS A 350 -9.04 10.02 -12.07
CA LYS A 350 -8.11 9.32 -12.94
C LYS A 350 -6.70 9.82 -12.72
N GLU A 351 -5.77 8.90 -12.52
CA GLU A 351 -4.35 9.20 -12.47
C GLU A 351 -3.65 8.52 -13.65
N LYS A 352 -3.02 9.31 -14.52
CA LYS A 352 -2.12 8.83 -15.56
C LYS A 352 -0.71 9.30 -15.25
N LYS A 353 0.29 8.68 -15.88
CA LYS A 353 1.71 9.08 -15.73
C LYS A 353 1.97 10.57 -16.03
N ILE A 354 1.13 11.18 -16.87
CA ILE A 354 1.32 12.54 -17.36
C ILE A 354 0.41 13.53 -16.61
N TRP A 355 -0.85 13.18 -16.35
CA TRP A 355 -1.82 14.07 -15.67
C TRP A 355 -2.73 13.30 -14.71
N SER A 356 -3.33 14.03 -13.76
CA SER A 356 -4.37 13.55 -12.85
C SER A 356 -5.60 14.45 -12.90
N LEU A 357 -6.78 13.82 -12.81
CA LEU A 357 -8.09 14.45 -12.76
C LEU A 357 -8.69 14.26 -11.37
N PHE A 358 -9.14 15.36 -10.78
CA PHE A 358 -9.82 15.39 -9.50
C PHE A 358 -11.16 16.08 -9.64
N VAL A 359 -12.14 15.66 -8.83
CA VAL A 359 -13.47 16.26 -8.76
C VAL A 359 -13.77 16.61 -7.31
N LYS A 360 -14.44 17.73 -7.08
CA LYS A 360 -14.81 18.22 -5.76
C LYS A 360 -16.22 18.78 -5.81
N TYR A 361 -17.11 18.26 -4.98
CA TYR A 361 -18.32 18.99 -4.59
C TYR A 361 -17.96 19.89 -3.40
N ALA A 362 -18.08 21.20 -3.60
CA ALA A 362 -17.83 22.16 -2.54
C ALA A 362 -19.10 22.41 -1.74
N SER A 363 -18.92 22.94 -0.53
CA SER A 363 -20.03 23.32 0.36
C SER A 363 -20.95 24.41 -0.20
N ASP A 364 -20.54 25.12 -1.26
CA ASP A 364 -21.37 26.08 -2.00
C ASP A 364 -22.34 25.41 -3.00
N GLY A 365 -22.41 24.07 -3.00
CA GLY A 365 -23.26 23.29 -3.90
C GLY A 365 -22.69 23.16 -5.32
N LYS A 366 -21.48 23.66 -5.59
CA LYS A 366 -20.90 23.62 -6.93
C LYS A 366 -19.95 22.44 -7.10
N LEU A 367 -19.97 21.92 -8.32
CA LEU A 367 -19.03 20.91 -8.78
C LEU A 367 -17.80 21.57 -9.40
N TYR A 368 -16.63 21.21 -8.90
CA TYR A 368 -15.35 21.65 -9.42
C TYR A 368 -14.57 20.46 -9.99
N VAL A 369 -13.84 20.72 -11.07
CA VAL A 369 -12.95 19.77 -11.71
C VAL A 369 -11.55 20.37 -11.74
N GLN A 370 -10.56 19.59 -11.32
CA GLN A 370 -9.16 20.00 -11.30
C GLN A 370 -8.33 19.04 -12.11
N ILE A 371 -7.48 19.59 -12.98
CA ILE A 371 -6.52 18.83 -13.77
C ILE A 371 -5.11 19.28 -13.39
N VAL A 372 -4.26 18.30 -13.09
CA VAL A 372 -2.88 18.51 -12.62
C VAL A 372 -1.93 17.73 -13.52
N TRP A 373 -0.87 18.36 -14.04
CA TRP A 373 0.22 17.63 -14.70
C TRP A 373 1.16 17.01 -13.66
N ASN A 374 1.39 15.70 -13.75
CA ASN A 374 2.21 14.92 -12.82
C ASN A 374 3.72 15.02 -13.13
N LYS A 375 4.09 15.29 -14.38
CA LYS A 375 5.48 15.57 -14.78
C LYS A 375 5.66 17.05 -15.03
N LYS A 376 6.81 17.60 -14.60
CA LYS A 376 7.37 18.88 -15.07
C LYS A 376 7.77 18.77 -16.54
N GLN A 377 6.83 18.45 -17.43
CA GLN A 377 7.08 18.41 -18.86
C GLN A 377 7.04 19.85 -19.38
N ASP A 378 8.22 20.39 -19.64
CA ASP A 378 8.52 21.50 -20.56
C ASP A 378 7.52 22.67 -20.58
N ASN A 379 7.14 23.26 -19.43
CA ASN A 379 6.36 24.51 -19.37
C ASN A 379 5.12 24.58 -20.31
N LYS A 380 4.56 23.44 -20.74
CA LYS A 380 3.47 23.45 -21.72
C LYS A 380 2.18 23.89 -21.03
N PRO A 381 1.45 24.89 -21.57
CA PRO A 381 0.19 25.30 -21.00
C PRO A 381 -0.82 24.15 -21.06
N LEU A 382 -1.65 24.03 -20.02
CA LEU A 382 -2.84 23.16 -20.04
C LEU A 382 -3.79 23.65 -21.14
N PRO A 383 -4.38 22.73 -21.94
CA PRO A 383 -5.39 23.12 -22.91
C PRO A 383 -6.55 23.80 -22.20
N GLN A 384 -7.11 24.83 -22.83
CA GLN A 384 -8.33 25.44 -22.35
C GLN A 384 -9.51 24.49 -22.62
N LEU A 385 -10.25 24.18 -21.55
CA LEU A 385 -11.42 23.33 -21.61
C LEU A 385 -12.67 24.20 -21.52
N SER A 386 -13.56 24.09 -22.51
CA SER A 386 -14.83 24.81 -22.53
C SER A 386 -16.00 23.96 -22.06
N GLN A 387 -15.95 22.64 -22.29
CA GLN A 387 -17.05 21.74 -22.00
C GLN A 387 -16.57 20.45 -21.34
N LEU A 388 -17.40 19.96 -20.43
CA LEU A 388 -17.31 18.64 -19.82
C LEU A 388 -18.52 17.84 -20.25
N ARG A 389 -18.32 16.59 -20.66
CA ARG A 389 -19.40 15.66 -20.98
C ARG A 389 -19.47 14.61 -19.89
N PHE A 390 -20.64 14.51 -19.27
CA PHE A 390 -21.00 13.42 -18.38
C PHE A 390 -21.67 12.31 -19.19
N SER A 391 -21.19 11.09 -19.04
CA SER A 391 -21.85 9.93 -19.64
C SER A 391 -22.55 9.12 -18.56
N SER A 392 -23.76 8.68 -18.86
CA SER A 392 -24.47 7.63 -18.14
C SER A 392 -24.75 6.46 -19.07
N ALA A 393 -25.40 5.40 -18.56
CA ALA A 393 -25.83 4.28 -19.39
C ALA A 393 -26.81 4.68 -20.50
N GLU A 394 -27.57 5.77 -20.30
CA GLU A 394 -28.70 6.14 -21.17
C GLU A 394 -28.47 7.44 -21.94
N GLN A 395 -27.66 8.36 -21.42
CA GLN A 395 -27.51 9.68 -22.01
C GLN A 395 -26.14 10.30 -21.75
N VAL A 396 -25.75 11.22 -22.63
CA VAL A 396 -24.57 12.07 -22.48
C VAL A 396 -25.03 13.51 -22.27
N ARG A 397 -24.60 14.13 -21.17
CA ARG A 397 -24.89 15.53 -20.83
C ARG A 397 -23.65 16.38 -21.00
N VAL A 398 -23.76 17.46 -21.77
CA VAL A 398 -22.67 18.39 -22.02
C VAL A 398 -22.90 19.64 -21.19
N VAL A 399 -21.94 19.98 -20.34
CA VAL A 399 -22.00 21.13 -19.44
C VAL A 399 -20.83 22.06 -19.69
N ARG A 400 -21.04 23.35 -19.40
CA ARG A 400 -20.03 24.39 -19.63
C ARG A 400 -19.04 24.44 -18.46
N LEU A 401 -17.77 24.67 -18.77
CA LEU A 401 -16.71 24.90 -17.79
C LEU A 401 -16.34 26.38 -17.73
N ILE A 402 -16.10 26.89 -16.52
CA ILE A 402 -15.53 28.22 -16.29
C ILE A 402 -14.20 28.05 -15.57
N LYS A 403 -13.11 28.46 -16.22
CA LYS A 403 -11.76 28.42 -15.62
C LYS A 403 -11.69 29.40 -14.45
N GLN A 404 -11.28 28.90 -13.29
CA GLN A 404 -11.03 29.70 -12.10
C GLN A 404 -9.56 30.16 -12.09
N PRO A 405 -9.27 31.40 -11.63
CA PRO A 405 -7.90 31.87 -11.49
C PRO A 405 -7.18 31.05 -10.41
N ASP A 406 -6.14 30.32 -10.79
CA ASP A 406 -5.30 29.59 -9.84
C ASP A 406 -3.88 30.18 -9.77
N THR A 407 -3.31 30.11 -8.57
CA THR A 407 -2.01 30.72 -8.23
C THR A 407 -0.85 29.72 -8.28
N LYS A 408 -1.10 28.41 -8.50
CA LYS A 408 -0.09 27.35 -8.36
C LYS A 408 0.06 26.44 -9.58
N GLY A 409 -0.33 26.92 -10.76
CA GLY A 409 -0.19 26.18 -12.01
C GLY A 409 -1.14 24.98 -12.15
N ARG A 410 -2.23 24.94 -11.37
CA ARG A 410 -3.32 23.97 -11.52
C ARG A 410 -4.40 24.62 -12.37
N SER A 411 -5.02 23.88 -13.27
CA SER A 411 -6.22 24.38 -13.94
C SER A 411 -7.44 23.86 -13.19
N ILE A 412 -8.09 24.78 -12.47
CA ILE A 412 -9.35 24.51 -11.78
C ILE A 412 -10.48 25.06 -12.65
N TYR A 413 -11.47 24.22 -12.90
CA TYR A 413 -12.67 24.57 -13.66
C TYR A 413 -13.89 24.39 -12.76
N MET A 414 -14.76 25.39 -12.75
CA MET A 414 -16.09 25.29 -12.15
C MET A 414 -17.05 24.77 -13.21
N VAL A 415 -17.82 23.75 -12.88
CA VAL A 415 -18.87 23.21 -13.75
C VAL A 415 -20.12 24.08 -13.57
N VAL A 416 -20.64 24.60 -14.67
CA VAL A 416 -21.89 25.38 -14.68
C VAL A 416 -23.02 24.43 -14.99
N LEU A 417 -23.78 24.09 -13.96
CA LEU A 417 -24.98 23.26 -14.06
C LEU A 417 -26.20 24.19 -14.11
N ASN A 418 -27.13 23.93 -15.03
CA ASN A 418 -28.47 24.49 -14.93
C ASN A 418 -29.34 23.56 -14.07
N LYS A 419 -30.54 24.01 -13.71
CA LYS A 419 -31.46 23.22 -12.87
C LYS A 419 -31.75 21.82 -13.42
N ALA A 420 -31.87 21.67 -14.74
CA ALA A 420 -32.12 20.37 -15.36
C ALA A 420 -30.89 19.45 -15.30
N ASP A 421 -29.68 20.01 -15.36
CA ASP A 421 -28.44 19.26 -15.17
C ASP A 421 -28.26 18.84 -13.70
N ASP A 422 -28.64 19.70 -12.75
CA ASP A 422 -28.64 19.38 -11.31
C ASP A 422 -29.60 18.23 -11.00
N ASP A 423 -30.86 18.34 -11.44
CA ASP A 423 -31.87 17.30 -11.25
C ASP A 423 -31.43 15.97 -11.89
N TRP A 424 -30.78 16.03 -13.05
CA TRP A 424 -30.22 14.85 -13.70
C TRP A 424 -29.09 14.19 -12.90
N LEU A 425 -28.17 14.98 -12.32
CA LEU A 425 -27.02 14.49 -11.56
C LEU A 425 -27.41 13.82 -10.24
N LYS A 426 -28.54 14.20 -9.64
CA LYS A 426 -29.04 13.58 -8.39
C LYS A 426 -29.38 12.11 -8.59
N ASP A 427 -30.04 11.79 -9.70
CA ASP A 427 -30.61 10.47 -9.90
C ASP A 427 -29.82 9.60 -10.88
N THR A 428 -28.84 10.18 -11.58
CA THR A 428 -28.10 9.47 -12.61
C THR A 428 -26.73 9.00 -12.12
N ARG A 429 -26.47 7.71 -12.32
CA ARG A 429 -25.14 7.14 -12.14
C ARG A 429 -24.25 7.54 -13.31
N ILE A 430 -23.27 8.41 -13.04
CA ILE A 430 -22.26 8.81 -14.02
C ILE A 430 -21.29 7.64 -14.21
N ILE A 431 -21.12 7.18 -15.44
CA ILE A 431 -20.19 6.09 -15.79
C ILE A 431 -18.86 6.62 -16.33
N GLY A 432 -18.84 7.86 -16.84
CA GLY A 432 -17.65 8.42 -17.45
C GLY A 432 -17.65 9.93 -17.64
N PHE A 433 -16.47 10.45 -17.96
CA PHE A 433 -16.25 11.84 -18.33
C PHE A 433 -15.49 11.94 -19.66
N SER A 434 -15.76 12.97 -20.45
CA SER A 434 -14.87 13.42 -21.53
C SER A 434 -14.84 14.95 -21.59
N PHE A 435 -13.79 15.53 -22.19
CA PHE A 435 -13.63 16.98 -22.28
C PHE A 435 -13.63 17.42 -23.74
N ALA A 436 -14.26 18.56 -24.03
CA ALA A 436 -14.04 19.25 -25.29
C ALA A 436 -12.89 20.27 -25.12
N ILE A 437 -11.94 20.23 -26.05
CA ILE A 437 -10.80 21.15 -26.10
C ILE A 437 -11.07 22.17 -27.20
N ASP A 438 -10.88 23.45 -26.90
CA ASP A 438 -11.11 24.53 -27.87
C ASP A 438 -9.98 24.67 -28.91
N GLU A 439 -8.82 24.04 -28.68
CA GLU A 439 -7.65 24.12 -29.53
C GLU A 439 -7.71 23.14 -30.73
N LEU A 440 -7.37 23.65 -31.92
CA LEU A 440 -7.42 22.90 -33.19
C LEU A 440 -6.39 21.76 -33.33
N ASP A 441 -5.35 21.71 -32.50
CA ASP A 441 -4.29 20.69 -32.62
C ASP A 441 -4.61 19.44 -31.80
N LEU A 442 -5.64 18.72 -32.26
CA LEU A 442 -6.17 17.48 -31.66
C LEU A 442 -5.10 16.40 -31.45
N SER A 443 -4.06 16.39 -32.28
CA SER A 443 -2.98 15.39 -32.22
C SER A 443 -2.20 15.43 -30.90
N LYS A 444 -2.14 16.59 -30.24
CA LYS A 444 -1.40 16.78 -28.98
C LYS A 444 -2.19 16.33 -27.75
N TYR A 445 -3.50 16.22 -27.87
CA TYR A 445 -4.41 16.05 -26.75
C TYR A 445 -5.41 14.89 -26.93
N GLU A 446 -5.12 13.95 -27.82
CA GLU A 446 -5.93 12.74 -28.07
C GLU A 446 -6.31 11.99 -26.77
N ALA A 447 -5.49 12.15 -25.72
CA ALA A 447 -5.77 11.60 -24.41
C ALA A 447 -7.01 12.17 -23.72
N PHE A 448 -7.45 13.40 -24.01
CA PHE A 448 -8.55 14.13 -23.35
C PHE A 448 -9.92 13.98 -24.02
N GLU A 449 -9.95 13.66 -25.32
CA GLU A 449 -11.21 13.39 -26.04
C GLU A 449 -11.75 11.98 -25.79
N LYS A 450 -10.86 11.04 -25.43
CA LYS A 450 -11.29 9.68 -25.09
C LYS A 450 -12.07 9.70 -23.78
N GLU A 451 -13.28 9.17 -23.84
CA GLU A 451 -14.12 8.95 -22.67
C GLU A 451 -13.38 8.09 -21.64
N PHE A 452 -13.38 8.55 -20.40
CA PHE A 452 -12.80 7.82 -19.29
C PHE A 452 -13.91 7.25 -18.43
N TYR A 453 -13.92 5.93 -18.28
CA TYR A 453 -14.82 5.24 -17.36
C TYR A 453 -14.37 5.44 -15.91
N LEU A 454 -15.36 5.65 -15.04
CA LEU A 454 -15.20 5.78 -13.61
C LEU A 454 -15.22 4.42 -12.94
N GLU A 455 -14.43 4.28 -11.88
CA GLU A 455 -14.53 3.11 -11.01
C GLU A 455 -15.80 3.18 -10.17
N ASP A 456 -16.43 2.03 -9.91
CA ASP A 456 -17.71 1.94 -9.20
C ASP A 456 -17.73 2.69 -7.85
N GLU A 457 -16.61 2.69 -7.13
CA GLU A 457 -16.47 3.43 -5.87
C GLU A 457 -16.63 4.95 -6.07
N VAL A 458 -15.99 5.49 -7.10
CA VAL A 458 -16.06 6.93 -7.45
C VAL A 458 -17.47 7.27 -7.94
N GLN A 459 -18.08 6.40 -8.75
CA GLN A 459 -19.47 6.58 -9.19
C GLN A 459 -20.43 6.65 -8.00
N ASN A 460 -20.30 5.72 -7.06
CA ASN A 460 -21.12 5.65 -5.85
C ASN A 460 -20.92 6.86 -4.94
N LYS A 461 -19.69 7.38 -4.82
CA LYS A 461 -19.42 8.62 -4.08
C LYS A 461 -20.06 9.82 -4.75
N LEU A 462 -19.90 9.98 -6.06
CA LEU A 462 -20.47 11.12 -6.80
C LEU A 462 -21.99 11.14 -6.76
N ILE A 463 -22.67 10.00 -6.94
CA ILE A 463 -24.14 9.94 -6.84
C ILE A 463 -24.61 10.21 -5.41
N THR A 464 -23.90 9.71 -4.39
CA THR A 464 -24.26 9.97 -2.99
C THR A 464 -24.08 11.45 -2.65
N MET A 465 -23.00 12.08 -3.10
CA MET A 465 -22.79 13.52 -2.94
C MET A 465 -23.83 14.33 -3.69
N GLY A 466 -24.15 13.96 -4.94
CA GLY A 466 -25.21 14.59 -5.72
C GLY A 466 -26.55 14.57 -4.98
N LYS A 467 -27.00 13.39 -4.53
CA LYS A 467 -28.26 13.23 -3.78
C LYS A 467 -28.32 14.00 -2.47
N CYS A 468 -27.18 14.18 -1.80
CA CYS A 468 -27.13 14.80 -0.49
C CYS A 468 -26.88 16.31 -0.52
N LEU A 469 -26.33 16.84 -1.60
CA LEU A 469 -25.87 18.24 -1.70
C LEU A 469 -26.62 19.06 -2.73
N LEU A 470 -27.12 18.45 -3.80
CA LEU A 470 -27.95 19.10 -4.81
C LEU A 470 -29.42 18.88 -4.45
#